data_AF-A0A7Y2C3U7-F1
#
_entry.id   AF-A0A7Y2C3U7-F1
#
_cell.length_a   1.000
_cell.length_b   1.000
_cell.length_c   1.000
_cell.angle_alpha   90.00
_cell.angle_beta   90.00
_cell.angle_gamma   90.00
#
_symmetry.space_group_name_H-M   'P 1'
#
loop_
_entity.id
_entity.type
_entity.pdbx_description
1 polymer ?
#
loop_
_entity_poly.entity_id
_entity_poly.type
_entity_poly.pdbx_seq_one_letter_code
_entity_poly.pdbx_strand_id
1 'polypeptide(L)'
;MKNKGVLAFVIVLAAMVVGAYLPTNLNSAEKESILIRTMVEGLNQLHFQPVGIDDEFSAKAFDMYIDRLDPGKRWLTQGDVKALHTYK
;
A
#
# COMPACT_ATOMS: atom_id res chain seq x y z
N MET A 1 18.14 -8.81 47.23
CA MET A 1 18.62 -8.31 45.91
C MET A 1 18.50 -9.33 44.77
N LYS A 2 17.98 -10.55 44.99
CA LYS A 2 18.03 -11.67 44.03
C LYS A 2 17.03 -11.57 42.85
N ASN A 3 15.97 -10.76 42.96
CA ASN A 3 14.88 -10.72 41.98
C ASN A 3 14.79 -9.38 41.21
N LYS A 4 15.66 -8.41 41.54
CA LYS A 4 15.64 -7.07 40.94
C LYS A 4 16.02 -7.10 39.45
N GLY A 5 16.94 -8.00 39.06
CA GLY A 5 17.32 -8.20 37.66
C GLY A 5 16.21 -8.82 36.82
N VAL A 6 15.48 -9.79 37.36
CA VAL A 6 14.30 -10.39 36.70
C VAL A 6 13.20 -9.35 36.52
N LEU A 7 12.93 -8.53 37.55
CA LEU A 7 11.95 -7.45 37.46
C LEU A 7 12.31 -6.42 36.37
N ALA A 8 13.58 -5.99 36.32
CA ALA A 8 14.07 -5.06 35.31
C ALA A 8 13.93 -5.64 33.89
N PHE A 9 14.21 -6.93 33.70
CA PHE A 9 14.06 -7.61 32.43
C PHE A 9 12.61 -7.68 31.96
N VAL A 10 11.67 -8.01 32.87
CA VAL A 10 10.23 -8.01 32.56
C VAL A 10 9.73 -6.62 32.17
N ILE A 11 10.21 -5.56 32.84
CA ILE A 11 9.83 -4.18 32.51
C ILE A 11 10.33 -3.80 31.11
N VAL A 12 11.57 -4.16 30.75
CA VAL A 12 12.12 -3.92 29.40
C VAL A 12 11.34 -4.69 28.34
N LEU A 13 11.00 -5.95 28.59
CA LEU A 13 10.15 -6.75 27.71
C LEU A 13 8.77 -6.13 27.52
N ALA A 14 8.12 -5.72 28.61
CA ALA A 14 6.82 -5.07 28.57
C ALA A 14 6.89 -3.74 27.80
N ALA A 15 7.94 -2.94 28.01
CA ALA A 15 8.16 -1.70 27.27
C ALA A 15 8.39 -1.93 25.77
N MET A 16 9.11 -2.99 25.39
CA MET A 16 9.26 -3.39 23.98
C MET A 16 7.93 -3.79 23.34
N VAL A 17 7.14 -4.62 24.04
CA VAL A 17 5.82 -5.05 23.57
C VAL A 17 4.92 -3.82 23.40
N VAL A 18 4.82 -2.97 24.42
CA VAL A 18 4.02 -1.73 24.34
C VAL A 18 4.52 -0.82 23.21
N GLY A 19 5.85 -0.65 23.09
CA GLY A 19 6.46 0.15 22.04
C GLY A 19 6.18 -0.33 20.62
N ALA A 20 6.08 -1.66 20.43
CA ALA A 20 5.76 -2.25 19.13
C ALA A 20 4.29 -2.05 18.72
N TYR A 21 3.38 -1.87 19.68
CA TYR A 21 1.96 -1.61 19.43
C TYR A 21 1.59 -0.12 19.50
N LEU A 22 2.53 0.77 19.83
CA LEU A 22 2.28 2.20 19.76
C LEU A 22 2.07 2.60 18.29
N PRO A 23 0.98 3.29 17.95
CA PRO A 23 0.73 3.74 16.58
C PRO A 23 1.83 4.73 16.20
N THR A 24 2.73 4.29 15.33
CA THR A 24 3.68 5.18 14.68
C THR A 24 2.90 5.97 13.63
N ASN A 25 2.89 7.30 13.75
CA ASN A 25 2.42 8.20 12.68
C ASN A 25 3.41 8.18 11.50
N LEU A 26 3.62 7.00 10.93
CA LEU A 26 4.38 6.85 9.70
C LEU A 26 3.55 7.55 8.63
N ASN A 27 4.20 8.45 7.90
CA ASN A 27 3.60 9.10 6.76
C ASN A 27 3.17 8.01 5.75
N SER A 28 1.87 7.68 5.73
CA SER A 28 1.34 6.58 4.92
C SER A 28 1.68 6.73 3.45
N ALA A 29 1.78 7.97 2.96
CA ALA A 29 2.13 8.26 1.57
C ALA A 29 3.53 7.77 1.20
N GLU A 30 4.53 7.94 2.08
CA GLU A 30 5.89 7.45 1.83
C GLU A 30 5.90 5.92 1.75
N LYS A 31 5.27 5.25 2.73
CA LYS A 31 5.13 3.80 2.74
C LYS A 31 4.41 3.27 1.48
N GLU A 32 3.31 3.91 1.09
CA GLU A 32 2.54 3.55 -0.10
C GLU A 32 3.36 3.75 -1.38
N SER A 33 4.09 4.85 -1.51
CA SER A 33 4.97 5.10 -2.67
C SER A 33 6.06 4.03 -2.80
N ILE A 34 6.68 3.63 -1.69
CA ILE A 34 7.69 2.56 -1.67
C ILE A 34 7.06 1.24 -2.07
N LEU A 35 5.86 0.94 -1.56
CA LEU A 35 5.13 -0.28 -1.91
C LEU A 35 4.84 -0.35 -3.41
N ILE A 36 4.25 0.69 -3.99
CA ILE A 36 3.93 0.75 -5.42
C ILE A 36 5.19 0.63 -6.27
N ARG A 37 6.26 1.36 -5.91
CA ARG A 37 7.54 1.26 -6.61
C ARG A 37 8.10 -0.16 -6.59
N THR A 38 8.05 -0.82 -5.44
CA THR A 38 8.53 -2.21 -5.30
C THR A 38 7.72 -3.17 -6.18
N MET A 39 6.40 -3.00 -6.23
CA MET A 39 5.54 -3.80 -7.10
C MET A 39 5.86 -3.60 -8.59
N VAL A 40 6.00 -2.34 -9.02
CA VAL A 40 6.35 -1.99 -10.41
C VAL A 40 7.72 -2.54 -10.81
N GLU A 41 8.72 -2.40 -9.94
CA GLU A 41 10.05 -2.97 -10.17
C GLU A 41 10.01 -4.50 -10.27
N GLY A 42 9.21 -5.17 -9.42
CA GLY A 42 8.99 -6.61 -9.49
C GLY A 42 8.33 -7.04 -10.80
N LEU A 43 7.32 -6.31 -11.28
CA LEU A 43 6.70 -6.57 -12.60
C LEU A 43 7.71 -6.40 -13.75
N ASN A 44 8.57 -5.40 -13.68
CA ASN A 44 9.55 -5.16 -14.74
C ASN A 44 10.67 -6.23 -14.78
N GLN A 45 11.15 -6.66 -13.61
CA GLN A 45 12.32 -7.54 -13.52
C GLN A 45 11.98 -9.03 -13.50
N LEU A 46 10.82 -9.41 -12.97
CA LEU A 46 10.48 -10.81 -12.68
C LEU A 46 9.32 -11.35 -13.54
N HIS A 47 8.56 -10.49 -14.23
CA HIS A 47 7.44 -10.95 -15.04
C HIS A 47 7.94 -11.64 -16.32
N PHE A 48 7.44 -12.85 -16.58
CA PHE A 48 7.84 -13.67 -17.74
C PHE A 48 7.72 -12.93 -19.08
N GLN A 49 6.73 -12.05 -19.18
CA GLN A 49 6.53 -11.16 -20.33
C GLN A 49 6.60 -9.70 -19.84
N PRO A 50 7.77 -9.06 -19.85
CA PRO A 50 7.91 -7.67 -19.43
C PRO A 50 7.00 -6.78 -20.28
N VAL A 51 6.33 -5.85 -19.63
CA VAL A 51 5.49 -4.83 -20.28
C VAL A 51 6.13 -3.47 -19.99
N GLY A 52 6.15 -2.57 -20.97
CA GLY A 52 6.56 -1.20 -20.73
C GLY A 52 5.66 -0.57 -19.67
N ILE A 53 6.26 0.03 -18.64
CA ILE A 53 5.52 0.79 -17.64
C ILE A 53 5.49 2.25 -18.12
N ASP A 54 4.54 2.52 -19.01
CA ASP A 54 4.33 3.80 -19.69
C ASP A 54 2.86 4.25 -19.58
N ASP A 55 2.50 5.32 -20.29
CA ASP A 55 1.15 5.88 -20.30
C ASP A 55 0.11 4.91 -20.90
N GLU A 56 0.52 3.99 -21.79
CA GLU A 56 -0.39 2.96 -22.31
C GLU A 56 -0.68 1.90 -21.23
N PHE A 57 0.31 1.55 -20.43
CA PHE A 57 0.13 0.67 -19.29
C PHE A 57 -0.73 1.32 -18.20
N SER A 58 -0.50 2.60 -17.87
CA SER A 58 -1.32 3.32 -16.88
C SER A 58 -2.77 3.40 -17.33
N ALA A 59 -3.03 3.68 -18.61
CA ALA A 59 -4.37 3.70 -19.18
C ALA A 59 -5.11 2.37 -19.03
N LYS A 60 -4.42 1.24 -19.28
CA LYS A 60 -4.99 -0.12 -19.10
C LYS A 60 -5.24 -0.43 -17.63
N ALA A 61 -4.33 -0.05 -16.74
CA ALA A 61 -4.49 -0.23 -15.30
C ALA A 61 -5.65 0.60 -14.76
N PHE A 62 -5.83 1.83 -15.24
CA PHE A 62 -6.96 2.70 -14.91
C PHE A 62 -8.28 2.07 -15.33
N ASP A 63 -8.41 1.64 -16.59
CA ASP A 63 -9.64 1.00 -17.08
C ASP A 63 -10.00 -0.24 -16.26
N MET A 64 -8.99 -1.09 -15.98
CA MET A 64 -9.15 -2.27 -15.13
C MET A 64 -9.57 -1.90 -13.69
N TYR A 65 -9.05 -0.80 -13.15
CA TYR A 65 -9.40 -0.33 -11.82
C TYR A 65 -10.86 0.12 -11.76
N ILE A 66 -11.32 0.94 -12.72
CA ILE A 66 -12.72 1.39 -12.78
C ILE A 66 -13.67 0.19 -12.95
N ASP A 67 -13.34 -0.76 -13.82
CA ASP A 67 -14.15 -1.97 -14.02
C ASP A 67 -14.22 -2.84 -12.76
N ARG A 68 -13.14 -2.90 -11.96
CA ARG A 68 -13.13 -3.66 -10.69
C ARG A 68 -13.79 -2.91 -9.54
N LEU A 69 -13.73 -1.58 -9.56
CA LEU A 69 -14.32 -0.72 -8.55
C LEU A 69 -15.85 -0.80 -8.59
N ASP A 70 -16.43 -0.77 -9.79
CA ASP A 70 -17.88 -0.90 -9.98
C ASP A 70 -18.26 -1.76 -11.20
N PRO A 71 -18.04 -3.09 -11.14
CA PRO A 71 -18.31 -3.99 -12.27
C PRO A 71 -19.80 -4.04 -12.63
N GLY A 72 -20.67 -3.78 -11.66
CA GLY A 72 -22.11 -3.75 -11.86
C GLY A 72 -22.63 -2.41 -12.39
N LYS A 73 -21.79 -1.37 -12.46
CA LYS A 73 -22.17 0.01 -12.82
C LYS A 73 -23.36 0.52 -12.00
N ARG A 74 -23.34 0.23 -10.70
CA ARG A 74 -24.44 0.54 -9.76
C ARG A 74 -24.17 1.77 -8.90
N TRP A 75 -22.92 2.24 -8.85
CA TRP A 75 -22.47 3.27 -7.92
C TRP A 75 -21.96 4.51 -8.64
N LEU A 76 -21.07 4.34 -9.61
CA LEU A 76 -20.46 5.48 -10.31
C LEU A 76 -21.41 6.00 -11.39
N THR A 77 -21.68 7.30 -11.36
CA THR A 77 -22.39 7.96 -12.47
C THR A 77 -21.43 8.19 -13.64
N GLN A 78 -21.97 8.47 -14.83
CA GLN A 78 -21.16 8.88 -15.98
C GLN A 78 -20.34 10.15 -15.70
N GLY A 79 -20.87 11.05 -14.87
CA GLY A 79 -20.16 12.26 -14.45
C GLY A 79 -18.93 11.94 -13.61
N ASP A 80 -19.06 11.01 -12.66
CA ASP A 80 -17.95 10.57 -11.80
C ASP A 80 -16.85 9.89 -12.62
N VAL A 81 -17.23 8.97 -13.51
CA VAL A 81 -16.29 8.28 -14.41
C VAL A 81 -15.57 9.28 -15.31
N LYS A 82 -16.28 10.28 -15.85
CA LYS A 82 -15.67 11.33 -16.68
C LYS A 82 -14.71 12.21 -15.87
N ALA A 83 -15.02 12.54 -14.62
CA ALA A 83 -14.13 13.30 -13.76
C ALA A 83 -12.83 12.51 -13.49
N LEU A 84 -12.96 11.21 -13.18
CA LEU A 84 -11.83 10.31 -12.94
C LEU A 84 -10.96 10.09 -14.19
N HIS A 85 -11.56 10.10 -15.40
CA HIS A 85 -10.82 9.97 -16.66
C HIS A 85 -9.74 11.04 -16.89
N THR A 86 -9.81 12.17 -16.18
CA THR A 86 -8.74 13.21 -16.22
C THR A 86 -7.39 12.67 -15.71
N TYR A 87 -7.40 11.61 -14.90
CA TYR A 87 -6.22 10.99 -14.30
C TYR A 87 -5.81 9.67 -14.97
N LYS A 88 -6.41 9.35 -16.11
CA LYS A 88 -6.04 8.18 -16.91
C LYS A 88 -4.72 8.44 -17.63
#